data_AF-A0A926JTE4-F1
#
_entry.id   AF-A0A926JTE4-F1
#
_cell.length_a   1.000
_cell.length_b   1.000
_cell.length_c   1.000
_cell.angle_alpha   90.00
_cell.angle_beta   90.00
_cell.angle_gamma   90.00
#
_symmetry.space_group_name_H-M   'P 1'
#
loop_
_entity.id
_entity.type
_entity.pdbx_description
1 polymer ?
#
loop_
_entity_poly.entity_id
_entity_poly.type
_entity_poly.pdbx_seq_one_letter_code
_entity_poly.pdbx_strand_id
1 'polypeptide(L)'
;MKTGNKYAIEYEFSVPSEIMINDIVLDIDLQDGAFGPEFINHYILNDGEQTVRIKLMHPFVERGGKLTPNEVKRLSENLAIHNVKPDENYEVEVVKKLSFPELKDSVPYIEHKWTFETNLPFELQGWKNSEDLTQWDEKELEKEVVAKFRQLRDLLNSGNGAGFMEEIKKCNEEYFTANYFTEDEKKEYTTNLLDSYSSLKGLVPPIQNYNLRIMGNGRVVTLESTGKYKGQCILTTENKDQGSIYQIYVMLHKPQGAKDFEVVRINGQIAGMEE
;
A
#
# COMPACT_ATOMS: atom_id res chain seq x y z
N MET A 1 27.07 4.54 5.81
CA MET A 1 25.65 4.35 5.46
C MET A 1 25.29 5.39 4.42
N LYS A 2 24.56 5.02 3.35
CA LYS A 2 23.97 6.04 2.47
C LYS A 2 22.86 6.69 3.28
N THR A 3 23.10 7.91 3.72
CA THR A 3 22.17 8.75 4.47
C THR A 3 21.39 9.59 3.47
N GLY A 4 20.07 9.62 3.57
CA GLY A 4 19.24 10.50 2.76
C GLY A 4 17.89 10.74 3.40
N ASN A 5 17.18 11.74 2.89
CA ASN A 5 15.88 12.19 3.40
C ASN A 5 14.88 11.02 3.43
N LYS A 6 14.24 10.81 4.58
CA LYS A 6 13.15 9.83 4.74
C LYS A 6 11.84 10.58 4.95
N TYR A 7 11.00 10.57 3.92
CA TYR A 7 9.67 11.15 3.98
C TYR A 7 8.70 10.17 4.64
N ALA A 8 7.89 10.71 5.55
CA ALA A 8 6.83 9.96 6.21
C ALA A 8 5.55 10.79 6.25
N ILE A 9 4.41 10.11 6.24
CA ILE A 9 3.12 10.72 6.55
C ILE A 9 2.74 10.38 8.00
N GLU A 10 2.50 11.40 8.81
CA GLU A 10 1.91 11.26 10.14
C GLU A 10 0.39 11.44 10.01
N TYR A 11 -0.37 10.53 10.60
CA TYR A 11 -1.83 10.54 10.59
C TYR A 11 -2.35 9.78 11.81
N GLU A 12 -3.55 10.14 12.27
CA GLU A 12 -4.27 9.44 13.33
C GLU A 12 -5.77 9.49 12.99
N PHE A 13 -6.22 8.48 12.26
CA PHE A 13 -7.59 8.37 11.81
C PHE A 13 -8.34 7.37 12.68
N SER A 14 -9.36 7.84 13.40
CA SER A 14 -10.25 6.99 14.21
C SER A 14 -11.50 6.54 13.43
N VAL A 15 -11.44 6.63 12.10
CA VAL A 15 -12.53 6.30 11.17
C VAL A 15 -11.92 5.57 9.97
N PRO A 16 -12.71 4.76 9.24
CA PRO A 16 -12.26 4.15 8.00
C PRO A 16 -11.59 5.15 7.07
N SER A 17 -10.41 4.80 6.61
CA SER A 17 -9.55 5.66 5.82
C SER A 17 -8.85 4.90 4.71
N GLU A 18 -8.61 5.62 3.63
CA GLU A 18 -7.74 5.19 2.56
C GLU A 18 -6.74 6.29 2.26
N ILE A 19 -5.46 5.95 2.28
CA ILE A 19 -4.35 6.85 2.02
C ILE A 19 -3.65 6.41 0.74
N MET A 20 -3.42 7.34 -0.17
CA MET A 20 -2.72 7.08 -1.43
C MET A 20 -1.61 8.08 -1.67
N ILE A 21 -0.44 7.60 -2.08
CA ILE A 21 0.70 8.40 -2.51
C ILE A 21 0.90 8.19 -4.02
N ASN A 22 0.92 9.27 -4.80
CA ASN A 22 1.10 9.21 -6.26
C ASN A 22 0.12 8.26 -6.97
N ASP A 23 -1.14 8.32 -6.52
CA ASP A 23 -2.23 7.45 -6.96
C ASP A 23 -1.97 5.95 -6.70
N ILE A 24 -1.09 5.60 -5.76
CA ILE A 24 -0.88 4.25 -5.26
C ILE A 24 -1.36 4.14 -3.83
N VAL A 25 -2.07 3.07 -3.50
CA VAL A 25 -2.50 2.77 -2.14
C VAL A 25 -1.29 2.63 -1.22
N LEU A 26 -1.25 3.47 -0.19
CA LEU A 26 -0.35 3.33 0.95
C LEU A 26 -0.97 2.40 1.97
N ASP A 27 -2.16 2.78 2.44
CA ASP A 27 -2.88 2.07 3.49
C ASP A 27 -4.40 2.13 3.28
N ILE A 28 -5.08 1.07 3.70
CA ILE A 28 -6.54 0.96 3.71
C ILE A 28 -6.94 0.34 5.05
N ASP A 29 -7.54 1.15 5.91
CA ASP A 29 -8.24 0.69 7.09
C ASP A 29 -9.75 0.92 6.91
N LEU A 30 -10.52 -0.17 6.97
CA LEU A 30 -11.99 -0.11 6.88
C LEU A 30 -12.68 -0.45 8.20
N GLN A 31 -11.93 -0.53 9.31
CA GLN A 31 -12.43 -1.05 10.58
C GLN A 31 -12.19 -0.07 11.73
N ASP A 32 -11.00 -0.11 12.32
CA ASP A 32 -10.75 0.38 13.68
C ASP A 32 -10.01 1.72 13.71
N GLY A 33 -9.66 2.24 12.53
CA GLY A 33 -8.84 3.42 12.37
C GLY A 33 -7.36 3.07 12.18
N ALA A 34 -6.65 3.97 11.51
CA ALA A 34 -5.25 3.81 11.16
C ALA A 34 -4.41 4.94 11.76
N PHE A 35 -3.17 4.64 12.15
CA PHE A 35 -2.25 5.63 12.66
C PHE A 35 -0.83 5.41 12.11
N GLY A 36 -0.18 6.52 11.80
CA GLY A 36 1.22 6.58 11.38
C GLY A 36 2.16 6.93 12.54
N PRO A 37 3.43 7.28 12.25
CA PRO A 37 3.93 7.64 10.92
C PRO A 37 4.23 6.44 10.03
N GLU A 38 4.07 6.63 8.72
CA GLU A 38 4.42 5.64 7.70
C GLU A 38 5.40 6.23 6.68
N PHE A 39 6.52 5.53 6.43
CA PHE A 39 7.51 5.97 5.45
C PHE A 39 7.02 5.75 4.02
N ILE A 40 7.15 6.78 3.19
CA ILE A 40 6.52 6.82 1.84
C ILE A 40 7.54 6.84 0.69
N ASN A 41 8.84 6.80 1.00
CA ASN A 41 9.92 6.91 0.00
C ASN A 41 9.78 5.93 -1.17
N HIS A 42 9.34 4.70 -0.93
CA HIS A 42 9.19 3.69 -1.99
C HIS A 42 8.01 3.96 -2.94
N TYR A 43 7.13 4.91 -2.64
CA TYR A 43 6.07 5.38 -3.55
C TYR A 43 6.48 6.60 -4.37
N ILE A 44 7.64 7.20 -4.05
CA ILE A 44 8.17 8.38 -4.71
C ILE A 44 9.16 7.92 -5.77
N LEU A 45 8.72 7.89 -7.03
CA LEU A 45 9.56 7.34 -8.09
C LEU A 45 10.59 8.35 -8.60
N ASN A 46 10.26 9.64 -8.55
CA ASN A 46 11.12 10.75 -8.95
C ASN A 46 11.13 11.80 -7.85
N ASP A 47 12.21 12.56 -7.81
CA ASP A 47 12.25 13.78 -7.02
C ASP A 47 11.27 14.87 -7.52
N GLY A 48 10.94 15.83 -6.66
CA GLY A 48 10.05 16.95 -6.95
C GLY A 48 8.63 16.77 -6.42
N GLU A 49 7.64 17.29 -7.16
CA GLU A 49 6.23 17.33 -6.73
C GLU A 49 5.63 15.92 -6.64
N GLN A 50 5.08 15.61 -5.47
CA GLN A 50 4.37 14.38 -5.14
C GLN A 50 2.94 14.68 -4.76
N THR A 51 2.09 13.65 -4.75
CA THR A 51 0.70 13.79 -4.34
C THR A 51 0.33 12.83 -3.22
N VAL A 52 -0.49 13.32 -2.30
CA VAL A 52 -1.16 12.51 -1.29
C VAL A 52 -2.67 12.72 -1.42
N ARG A 53 -3.43 11.64 -1.49
CA ARG A 53 -4.89 11.63 -1.54
C ARG A 53 -5.40 10.81 -0.37
N ILE A 54 -6.29 11.39 0.42
CA ILE A 54 -6.87 10.71 1.59
C ILE A 54 -8.37 10.78 1.49
N LYS A 55 -9.00 9.63 1.69
CA LYS A 55 -10.45 9.48 1.81
C LYS A 55 -10.78 9.00 3.22
N LEU A 56 -11.68 9.71 3.89
CA LEU A 56 -12.22 9.35 5.20
C LEU A 56 -13.71 9.05 5.06
N MET A 57 -14.16 7.99 5.71
CA MET A 57 -15.54 7.52 5.66
C MET A 57 -16.07 7.32 7.08
N HIS A 58 -17.36 7.59 7.31
CA HIS A 58 -17.95 7.25 8.60
C HIS A 58 -18.03 5.71 8.77
N PRO A 59 -17.74 5.14 9.95
CA PRO A 59 -17.74 3.67 10.17
C PRO A 59 -19.08 3.01 9.85
N PHE A 60 -20.18 3.75 10.04
CA PHE A 60 -21.54 3.31 9.70
C PHE A 60 -22.10 3.96 8.43
N VAL A 61 -21.26 4.30 7.45
CA VAL A 61 -21.68 4.98 6.21
C VAL A 61 -22.79 4.23 5.47
N GLU A 62 -22.73 2.89 5.42
CA GLU A 62 -23.74 2.03 4.81
C GLU A 62 -25.10 2.08 5.55
N ARG A 63 -25.11 2.57 6.79
CA ARG A 63 -26.32 2.79 7.61
C ARG A 63 -26.71 4.27 7.67
N GLY A 64 -26.17 5.09 6.77
CA GLY A 64 -26.43 6.54 6.70
C GLY A 64 -25.64 7.39 7.70
N GLY A 65 -24.64 6.81 8.36
CA GLY A 65 -23.74 7.55 9.24
C GLY A 65 -22.92 8.61 8.49
N LYS A 66 -22.54 9.69 9.18
CA LYS A 66 -21.90 10.86 8.58
C LYS A 66 -20.84 11.44 9.51
N LEU A 67 -19.70 11.83 8.92
CA LEU A 67 -18.67 12.61 9.57
C LEU A 67 -19.15 14.04 9.78
N THR A 68 -19.03 14.54 11.00
CA THR A 68 -19.32 15.93 11.35
C THR A 68 -18.15 16.85 11.02
N PRO A 69 -18.38 18.17 10.87
CA PRO A 69 -17.29 19.14 10.68
C PRO A 69 -16.22 19.10 11.78
N ASN A 70 -16.62 18.89 13.04
CA ASN A 70 -15.69 18.82 14.16
C ASN A 70 -14.83 17.56 14.14
N GLU A 71 -15.37 16.41 13.74
CA GLU A 71 -14.60 15.17 13.58
C GLU A 71 -13.53 15.33 12.50
N VAL A 72 -13.89 15.85 11.32
CA VAL A 72 -12.93 16.08 10.22
C VAL A 72 -11.83 17.07 10.62
N LYS A 73 -12.18 18.11 11.40
CA LYS A 73 -11.20 19.06 11.93
C LYS A 73 -10.21 18.36 12.87
N ARG A 74 -10.70 17.53 13.81
CA ARG A 74 -9.84 16.77 14.74
C ARG A 74 -8.92 15.81 14.00
N LEU A 75 -9.44 15.09 13.01
CA LEU A 75 -8.66 14.16 12.17
C LEU A 75 -7.56 14.85 11.35
N SER A 76 -7.60 16.19 11.24
CA SER A 76 -6.57 16.99 10.56
C SER A 76 -5.48 17.54 11.50
N GLU A 77 -5.61 17.40 12.83
CA GLU A 77 -4.73 18.11 13.79
C GLU A 77 -3.26 17.68 13.71
N ASN A 78 -3.03 16.37 13.58
CA ASN A 78 -1.69 15.76 13.50
C ASN A 78 -1.31 15.32 12.08
N LEU A 79 -2.13 15.67 11.08
CA LEU A 79 -1.93 15.21 9.71
C LEU A 79 -0.83 16.03 9.01
N ALA A 80 0.31 15.40 8.74
CA ALA A 80 1.44 16.08 8.12
C ALA A 80 2.36 15.14 7.33
N ILE A 81 3.05 15.71 6.35
CA ILE A 81 4.23 15.11 5.73
C ILE A 81 5.46 15.63 6.46
N HIS A 82 6.33 14.71 6.86
CA HIS A 82 7.60 14.98 7.50
C HIS A 82 8.76 14.50 6.64
N ASN A 83 9.91 15.14 6.82
CA ASN A 83 11.21 14.65 6.38
C ASN A 83 12.07 14.37 7.60
N VAL A 84 12.44 13.12 7.79
CA VAL A 84 13.40 12.69 8.82
C VAL A 84 14.79 12.78 8.21
N LYS A 85 15.57 13.76 8.68
CA LYS A 85 16.95 13.95 8.23
C LYS A 85 17.84 12.85 8.79
N PRO A 86 18.84 12.42 8.02
CA PRO A 86 19.70 11.30 8.42
C PRO A 86 20.89 11.76 9.27
N ASP A 87 20.72 12.81 10.08
CA ASP A 87 21.77 13.33 10.96
C ASP A 87 21.76 12.63 12.32
N GLU A 88 22.80 12.86 13.14
CA GLU A 88 22.95 12.24 14.46
C GLU A 88 21.80 12.57 15.43
N ASN A 89 21.05 13.64 15.16
CA ASN A 89 19.96 14.13 16.01
C ASN A 89 18.58 13.68 15.53
N TYR A 90 18.49 13.00 14.36
CA TYR A 90 17.25 12.62 13.70
C TYR A 90 16.27 13.80 13.62
N GLU A 91 16.74 14.97 13.14
CA GLU A 91 15.88 16.13 13.01
C GLU A 91 14.67 15.81 12.12
N VAL A 92 13.46 16.05 12.66
CA VAL A 92 12.19 15.87 11.94
C VAL A 92 11.70 17.24 11.48
N GLU A 93 11.67 17.43 10.16
CA GLU A 93 11.18 18.65 9.52
C GLU A 93 9.75 18.44 9.02
N VAL A 94 8.83 19.35 9.37
CA VAL A 94 7.48 19.37 8.80
C VAL A 94 7.56 19.92 7.37
N VAL A 95 7.41 19.04 6.38
CA VAL A 95 7.39 19.40 4.95
C VAL A 95 6.07 20.08 4.62
N LYS A 96 4.94 19.49 5.07
CA LYS A 96 3.61 20.05 4.81
C LYS A 96 2.59 19.58 5.83
N LYS A 97 1.92 20.51 6.50
CA LYS A 97 0.68 20.20 7.22
C LYS A 97 -0.47 20.01 6.23
N LEU A 98 -1.24 18.95 6.40
CA LEU A 98 -2.40 18.67 5.56
C LEU A 98 -3.65 18.88 6.41
N SER A 99 -4.65 19.55 5.83
CA SER A 99 -5.92 19.76 6.50
C SER A 99 -7.03 19.65 5.48
N PHE A 100 -8.06 18.90 5.84
CA PHE A 100 -9.26 18.78 5.02
C PHE A 100 -9.99 20.12 4.94
N PRO A 101 -10.69 20.41 3.83
CA PRO A 101 -11.50 21.61 3.72
C PRO A 101 -12.61 21.62 4.79
N GLU A 102 -12.92 22.81 5.30
CA GLU A 102 -14.00 22.97 6.28
C GLU A 102 -15.35 22.48 5.70
N LEU A 103 -16.03 21.64 6.47
CA LEU A 103 -17.35 21.14 6.11
C LEU A 103 -18.44 22.09 6.61
N LYS A 104 -19.42 22.39 5.75
CA LYS A 104 -20.64 23.12 6.14
C LYS A 104 -21.66 22.23 6.84
N ASP A 105 -21.79 21.01 6.36
CA ASP A 105 -22.76 20.01 6.82
C ASP A 105 -22.05 18.65 7.00
N SER A 106 -22.64 17.76 7.78
CA SER A 106 -22.11 16.39 7.92
C SER A 106 -22.22 15.61 6.61
N VAL A 107 -21.18 14.85 6.27
CA VAL A 107 -21.06 14.11 5.00
C VAL A 107 -20.78 12.62 5.25
N PRO A 108 -21.23 11.71 4.37
CA PRO A 108 -20.94 10.27 4.52
C PRO A 108 -19.44 9.96 4.39
N TYR A 109 -18.73 10.71 3.55
CA TYR A 109 -17.30 10.63 3.35
C TYR A 109 -16.74 11.99 2.90
N ILE A 110 -15.44 12.18 3.09
CA ILE A 110 -14.68 13.31 2.55
C ILE A 110 -13.41 12.78 1.88
N GLU A 111 -13.03 13.39 0.77
CA GLU A 111 -11.81 13.05 0.06
C GLU A 111 -11.10 14.34 -0.34
N HIS A 112 -9.78 14.37 -0.15
CA HIS A 112 -8.98 15.50 -0.56
C HIS A 112 -7.59 15.06 -1.04
N LYS A 113 -7.05 15.83 -1.98
CA LYS A 113 -5.72 15.62 -2.57
C LYS A 113 -4.86 16.84 -2.33
N TRP A 114 -3.66 16.63 -1.79
CA TRP A 114 -2.63 17.65 -1.63
C TRP A 114 -1.40 17.31 -2.48
N THR A 115 -0.59 18.32 -2.76
CA THR A 115 0.76 18.16 -3.30
C THR A 115 1.81 18.44 -2.24
N PHE A 116 3.00 17.85 -2.32
CA PHE A 116 4.14 18.20 -1.48
C PHE A 116 5.44 18.00 -2.28
N GLU A 117 6.52 18.67 -1.87
CA GLU A 117 7.80 18.58 -2.56
C GLU A 117 8.74 17.63 -1.80
N THR A 118 9.52 16.86 -2.57
CA THR A 118 10.61 16.04 -2.03
C THR A 118 11.96 16.50 -2.56
N ASN A 119 13.02 16.04 -1.91
CA ASN A 119 14.41 16.12 -2.36
C ASN A 119 15.07 14.76 -2.08
N LEU A 120 15.08 13.90 -3.09
CA LEU A 120 15.62 12.53 -3.02
C LEU A 120 16.79 12.33 -3.98
N PRO A 121 17.86 11.63 -3.55
CA PRO A 121 19.06 11.41 -4.35
C PRO A 121 18.92 10.20 -5.31
N PHE A 122 17.75 9.58 -5.37
CA PHE A 122 17.50 8.37 -6.15
C PHE A 122 16.31 8.55 -7.08
N GLU A 123 16.30 7.70 -8.10
CA GLU A 123 15.17 7.51 -8.99
C GLU A 123 14.79 6.02 -8.95
N LEU A 124 13.51 5.71 -8.74
CA LEU A 124 12.99 4.34 -8.81
C LEU A 124 12.37 4.12 -10.19
N GLN A 125 12.52 2.91 -10.76
CA GLN A 125 11.85 2.57 -12.01
C GLN A 125 10.35 2.44 -11.78
N GLY A 126 9.97 1.70 -10.72
CA GLY A 126 8.60 1.42 -10.33
C GLY A 126 7.73 1.09 -11.54
N TRP A 127 6.64 1.84 -11.68
CA TRP A 127 5.68 1.70 -12.78
C TRP A 127 5.80 2.79 -13.86
N LYS A 128 6.83 3.65 -13.87
CA LYS A 128 6.94 4.77 -14.83
C LYS A 128 6.82 4.36 -16.30
N ASN A 129 7.54 3.30 -16.65
CA ASN A 129 7.65 2.77 -18.01
C ASN A 129 6.72 1.57 -18.23
N SER A 130 5.54 1.60 -17.61
CA SER A 130 4.52 0.55 -17.74
C SER A 130 3.48 0.95 -18.76
N GLU A 131 2.82 -0.05 -19.31
CA GLU A 131 1.69 0.13 -20.20
C GLU A 131 0.54 0.85 -19.50
N ASP A 132 -0.24 1.61 -20.28
CA ASP A 132 -1.48 2.22 -19.81
C ASP A 132 -2.61 1.20 -19.84
N LEU A 133 -2.91 0.62 -18.67
CA LEU A 133 -3.92 -0.40 -18.47
C LEU A 133 -5.34 0.13 -18.72
N THR A 134 -5.54 1.45 -18.76
CA THR A 134 -6.84 2.04 -19.13
C THR A 134 -7.18 1.88 -20.61
N GLN A 135 -6.18 1.55 -21.42
CA GLN A 135 -6.33 1.33 -22.87
C GLN A 135 -6.52 -0.15 -23.23
N TRP A 136 -6.47 -1.04 -22.24
CA TRP A 136 -6.68 -2.48 -22.44
C TRP A 136 -8.16 -2.81 -22.57
N ASP A 137 -8.49 -3.91 -23.27
CA ASP A 137 -9.81 -4.53 -23.14
C ASP A 137 -9.97 -5.04 -21.70
N GLU A 138 -11.11 -4.70 -21.08
CA GLU A 138 -11.38 -4.99 -19.67
C GLU A 138 -11.29 -6.50 -19.35
N LYS A 139 -11.81 -7.35 -20.25
CA LYS A 139 -11.82 -8.81 -20.03
C LYS A 139 -10.45 -9.42 -20.26
N GLU A 140 -9.68 -8.89 -21.21
CA GLU A 140 -8.29 -9.31 -21.43
C GLU A 140 -7.41 -8.95 -20.23
N LEU A 141 -7.51 -7.70 -19.75
CA LEU A 141 -6.80 -7.24 -18.55
C LEU A 141 -7.15 -8.11 -17.34
N GLU A 142 -8.43 -8.30 -17.06
CA GLU A 142 -8.89 -9.12 -15.93
C GLU A 142 -8.35 -10.55 -16.04
N LYS A 143 -8.39 -11.16 -17.22
CA LYS A 143 -7.89 -12.51 -17.45
C LYS A 143 -6.39 -12.63 -17.14
N GLU A 144 -5.57 -11.69 -17.63
CA GLU A 144 -4.11 -11.72 -17.37
C GLU A 144 -3.77 -11.45 -15.91
N VAL A 145 -4.43 -10.46 -15.29
CA VAL A 145 -4.23 -10.10 -13.88
C VAL A 145 -4.60 -11.28 -12.97
N VAL A 146 -5.78 -11.88 -13.19
CA VAL A 146 -6.23 -13.06 -12.41
C VAL A 146 -5.30 -14.25 -12.62
N ALA A 147 -4.77 -14.45 -13.82
CA ALA A 147 -3.78 -15.50 -14.07
C ALA A 147 -2.51 -15.29 -13.24
N LYS A 148 -1.99 -14.05 -13.18
CA LYS A 148 -0.82 -13.73 -12.34
C LYS A 148 -1.12 -13.90 -10.85
N PHE A 149 -2.27 -13.44 -10.36
CA PHE A 149 -2.67 -13.66 -8.96
C PHE A 149 -2.84 -15.14 -8.60
N ARG A 150 -3.32 -15.99 -9.53
CA ARG A 150 -3.37 -17.44 -9.32
C ARG A 150 -1.96 -18.05 -9.22
N GLN A 151 -1.02 -17.62 -10.05
CA GLN A 151 0.38 -18.06 -9.94
C GLN A 151 0.97 -17.69 -8.57
N LEU A 152 0.81 -16.44 -8.15
CA LEU A 152 1.29 -15.96 -6.84
C LEU A 152 0.64 -16.73 -5.68
N ARG A 153 -0.67 -16.95 -5.75
CA ARG A 153 -1.40 -17.78 -4.81
C ARG A 153 -0.82 -19.18 -4.75
N ASP A 154 -0.59 -19.83 -5.88
CA ASP A 154 -0.12 -21.22 -5.93
C ASP A 154 1.28 -21.38 -5.32
N LEU A 155 2.15 -20.37 -5.48
CA LEU A 155 3.45 -20.32 -4.80
C LEU A 155 3.28 -20.30 -3.28
N LEU A 156 2.49 -19.37 -2.75
CA LEU A 156 2.23 -19.28 -1.31
C LEU A 156 1.52 -20.54 -0.78
N ASN A 157 0.48 -21.00 -1.46
CA ASN A 157 -0.34 -22.13 -1.03
C ASN A 157 0.38 -23.47 -1.10
N SER A 158 1.40 -23.60 -1.95
CA SER A 158 2.28 -24.79 -1.97
C SER A 158 3.37 -24.75 -0.90
N GLY A 159 3.53 -23.61 -0.20
CA GLY A 159 4.64 -23.35 0.72
C GLY A 159 5.94 -22.99 -0.01
N ASN A 160 5.89 -22.65 -1.30
CA ASN A 160 7.05 -22.23 -2.07
C ASN A 160 7.33 -20.72 -1.84
N GLY A 161 7.69 -20.38 -0.60
CA GLY A 161 8.05 -19.01 -0.23
C GLY A 161 9.24 -18.49 -1.04
N ALA A 162 10.23 -19.33 -1.35
CA ALA A 162 11.37 -18.94 -2.17
C ALA A 162 10.96 -18.50 -3.59
N GLY A 163 10.02 -19.21 -4.22
CA GLY A 163 9.47 -18.81 -5.51
C GLY A 163 8.69 -17.49 -5.43
N PHE A 164 7.92 -17.28 -4.36
CA PHE A 164 7.23 -16.00 -4.15
C PHE A 164 8.23 -14.86 -3.89
N MET A 165 9.32 -15.11 -3.15
CA MET A 165 10.39 -14.13 -2.93
C MET A 165 11.06 -13.69 -4.22
N GLU A 166 11.21 -14.59 -5.21
CA GLU A 166 11.74 -14.23 -6.53
C GLU A 166 10.78 -13.28 -7.27
N GLU A 167 9.46 -13.52 -7.19
CA GLU A 167 8.44 -12.67 -7.81
C GLU A 167 8.42 -11.23 -7.27
N ILE A 168 8.78 -11.04 -5.99
CA ILE A 168 8.81 -9.73 -5.33
C ILE A 168 10.22 -9.14 -5.19
N LYS A 169 11.24 -9.79 -5.75
CA LYS A 169 12.63 -9.38 -5.59
C LYS A 169 12.87 -7.94 -6.05
N LYS A 170 12.36 -7.59 -7.23
CA LYS A 170 12.52 -6.25 -7.83
C LYS A 170 11.87 -5.16 -6.99
N CYS A 171 10.65 -5.39 -6.47
CA CYS A 171 10.00 -4.40 -5.62
C CYS A 171 10.68 -4.26 -4.26
N ASN A 172 11.22 -5.36 -3.71
CA ASN A 172 12.01 -5.32 -2.48
C ASN A 172 13.33 -4.55 -2.66
N GLU A 173 14.02 -4.72 -3.79
CA GLU A 173 15.24 -3.95 -4.10
C GLU A 173 14.96 -2.43 -4.14
N GLU A 174 13.83 -2.02 -4.73
CA GLU A 174 13.40 -0.61 -4.70
C GLU A 174 13.03 -0.15 -3.29
N TYR A 175 12.32 -0.97 -2.52
CA TYR A 175 11.99 -0.68 -1.12
C TYR A 175 13.25 -0.49 -0.26
N PHE A 176 14.24 -1.37 -0.39
CA PHE A 176 15.51 -1.27 0.32
C PHE A 176 16.30 -0.03 -0.08
N THR A 177 16.31 0.29 -1.37
CA THR A 177 16.95 1.50 -1.89
C THR A 177 16.31 2.75 -1.31
N ALA A 178 14.98 2.80 -1.35
CA ALA A 178 14.20 3.95 -0.92
C ALA A 178 14.27 4.21 0.60
N ASN A 179 14.44 3.14 1.39
CA ASN A 179 14.50 3.19 2.85
C ASN A 179 15.92 3.11 3.42
N TYR A 180 16.94 3.12 2.54
CA TYR A 180 18.37 3.11 2.90
C TYR A 180 18.81 1.89 3.73
N PHE A 181 18.26 0.71 3.43
CA PHE A 181 18.60 -0.52 4.15
C PHE A 181 20.08 -0.91 3.95
N THR A 182 20.72 -1.29 5.04
CA THR A 182 22.01 -1.98 5.09
C THR A 182 21.88 -3.43 4.64
N GLU A 183 23.00 -4.08 4.33
CA GLU A 183 22.98 -5.50 3.92
C GLU A 183 22.45 -6.43 5.02
N ASP A 184 22.72 -6.12 6.29
CA ASP A 184 22.20 -6.90 7.42
C ASP A 184 20.68 -6.74 7.56
N GLU A 185 20.16 -5.52 7.46
CA GLU A 185 18.71 -5.26 7.46
C GLU A 185 18.00 -5.94 6.28
N LYS A 186 18.60 -5.92 5.08
CA LYS A 186 18.05 -6.64 3.92
C LYS A 186 17.97 -8.15 4.19
N LYS A 187 19.03 -8.72 4.76
CA LYS A 187 19.10 -10.16 5.06
C LYS A 187 18.05 -10.55 6.10
N GLU A 188 17.92 -9.78 7.17
CA GLU A 188 16.91 -10.02 8.21
C GLU A 188 15.50 -9.91 7.62
N TYR A 189 15.21 -8.83 6.91
CA TYR A 189 13.92 -8.59 6.27
C TYR A 189 13.54 -9.72 5.31
N THR A 190 14.44 -10.12 4.41
CA THR A 190 14.19 -11.20 3.44
C THR A 190 14.04 -12.57 4.10
N THR A 191 14.75 -12.84 5.19
CA THR A 191 14.60 -14.08 5.96
C THR A 191 13.22 -14.14 6.61
N ASN A 192 12.80 -13.07 7.28
CA ASN A 192 11.49 -13.00 7.93
C ASN A 192 10.33 -13.13 6.94
N LEU A 193 10.45 -12.52 5.75
CA LEU A 193 9.47 -12.68 4.68
C LEU A 193 9.43 -14.11 4.14
N LEU A 194 10.59 -14.74 3.90
CA LEU A 194 10.66 -16.12 3.43
C LEU A 194 9.95 -17.08 4.39
N ASP A 195 10.22 -16.96 5.68
CA ASP A 195 9.58 -17.79 6.71
C ASP A 195 8.07 -17.56 6.76
N SER A 196 7.65 -16.29 6.74
CA SER A 196 6.24 -15.88 6.74
C SER A 196 5.49 -16.49 5.56
N TYR A 197 5.99 -16.31 4.34
CA TYR A 197 5.35 -16.81 3.12
C TYR A 197 5.39 -18.33 2.99
N SER A 198 6.45 -18.98 3.47
CA SER A 198 6.55 -20.45 3.48
C SER A 198 5.55 -21.08 4.44
N SER A 199 5.15 -20.37 5.50
CA SER A 199 4.19 -20.86 6.49
C SER A 199 2.74 -20.90 5.99
N LEU A 200 2.43 -20.27 4.85
CA LEU A 200 1.06 -20.18 4.28
C LEU A 200 0.61 -21.42 3.50
N LYS A 201 1.39 -22.50 3.56
CA LYS A 201 1.09 -23.74 2.84
C LYS A 201 -0.30 -24.28 3.18
N GLY A 202 -1.15 -24.40 2.17
CA GLY A 202 -2.51 -24.92 2.27
C GLY A 202 -3.53 -23.93 2.87
N LEU A 203 -3.12 -22.69 3.19
CA LEU A 203 -3.98 -21.71 3.86
C LEU A 203 -4.56 -20.66 2.91
N VAL A 204 -3.95 -20.43 1.74
CA VAL A 204 -4.29 -19.29 0.89
C VAL A 204 -5.64 -19.51 0.16
N PRO A 205 -6.65 -18.65 0.37
CA PRO A 205 -7.97 -18.81 -0.22
C PRO A 205 -7.96 -18.80 -1.76
N PRO A 206 -8.92 -19.46 -2.44
CA PRO A 206 -9.06 -19.34 -3.89
C PRO A 206 -9.38 -17.90 -4.32
N ILE A 207 -8.91 -17.51 -5.51
CA ILE A 207 -9.19 -16.19 -6.10
C ILE A 207 -10.65 -16.16 -6.59
N GLN A 208 -11.52 -15.50 -5.82
CA GLN A 208 -12.95 -15.35 -6.09
C GLN A 208 -13.52 -14.11 -5.39
N ASN A 209 -14.62 -13.54 -5.88
CA ASN A 209 -15.28 -12.35 -5.31
C ASN A 209 -14.27 -11.20 -5.14
N TYR A 210 -13.82 -10.66 -6.26
CA TYR A 210 -12.83 -9.59 -6.30
C TYR A 210 -13.34 -8.40 -7.11
N ASN A 211 -12.76 -7.24 -6.83
CA ASN A 211 -12.78 -6.06 -7.68
C ASN A 211 -11.39 -5.88 -8.28
N LEU A 212 -11.32 -5.59 -9.58
CA LEU A 212 -10.09 -5.19 -10.25
C LEU A 212 -9.94 -3.68 -10.12
N ARG A 213 -8.82 -3.23 -9.55
CA ARG A 213 -8.57 -1.81 -9.31
C ARG A 213 -7.35 -1.34 -10.07
N ILE A 214 -7.54 -0.34 -10.93
CA ILE A 214 -6.46 0.37 -11.63
C ILE A 214 -6.07 1.61 -10.82
N MET A 215 -4.77 1.86 -10.74
CA MET A 215 -4.12 2.89 -9.93
C MET A 215 -2.78 3.31 -10.57
N GLY A 216 -2.02 4.20 -9.94
CA GLY A 216 -0.73 4.66 -10.43
C GLY A 216 -0.84 5.46 -11.73
N ASN A 217 -1.91 6.23 -11.90
CA ASN A 217 -2.25 6.92 -13.14
C ASN A 217 -2.37 5.94 -14.33
N GLY A 218 -3.13 4.86 -14.13
CA GLY A 218 -3.45 3.89 -15.19
C GLY A 218 -2.44 2.76 -15.38
N ARG A 219 -1.36 2.70 -14.58
CA ARG A 219 -0.20 1.82 -14.84
C ARG A 219 -0.04 0.66 -13.87
N VAL A 220 -0.82 0.65 -12.80
CA VAL A 220 -0.77 -0.35 -11.74
C VAL A 220 -2.15 -0.94 -11.53
N VAL A 221 -2.21 -2.24 -11.24
CA VAL A 221 -3.46 -2.96 -11.01
C VAL A 221 -3.35 -3.92 -9.84
N THR A 222 -4.45 -4.09 -9.11
CA THR A 222 -4.55 -5.08 -8.03
C THR A 222 -5.93 -5.73 -8.02
N LEU A 223 -6.07 -6.83 -7.27
CA LEU A 223 -7.33 -7.49 -6.97
C LEU A 223 -7.65 -7.32 -5.49
N GLU A 224 -8.71 -6.57 -5.21
CA GLU A 224 -9.22 -6.37 -3.86
C GLU A 224 -10.38 -7.33 -3.60
N SER A 225 -10.44 -7.94 -2.41
CA SER A 225 -11.57 -8.79 -2.02
C SER A 225 -12.85 -7.96 -1.95
N THR A 226 -13.97 -8.56 -2.36
CA THR A 226 -15.33 -8.06 -2.08
C THR A 226 -16.04 -8.92 -1.03
N GLY A 227 -15.32 -9.87 -0.41
CA GLY A 227 -15.82 -10.80 0.59
C GLY A 227 -15.53 -10.34 2.03
N LYS A 228 -15.11 -11.28 2.88
CA LYS A 228 -14.82 -11.04 4.31
C LYS A 228 -13.87 -9.87 4.54
N TYR A 229 -12.84 -9.75 3.68
CA TYR A 229 -11.81 -8.71 3.77
C TYR A 229 -12.02 -7.63 2.72
N LYS A 230 -13.27 -7.13 2.58
CA LYS A 230 -13.64 -6.15 1.56
C LYS A 230 -12.60 -5.02 1.50
N GLY A 231 -12.11 -4.68 0.31
CA GLY A 231 -11.13 -3.60 0.08
C GLY A 231 -9.67 -3.97 0.41
N GLN A 232 -9.43 -5.06 1.13
CA GLN A 232 -8.07 -5.61 1.31
C GLN A 232 -7.71 -6.50 0.12
N CYS A 233 -6.46 -6.93 0.06
CA CYS A 233 -5.99 -7.80 -1.03
C CYS A 233 -6.71 -9.14 -1.07
N ILE A 234 -6.89 -9.68 -2.29
CA ILE A 234 -7.45 -11.00 -2.51
C ILE A 234 -6.59 -12.15 -1.94
N LEU A 235 -5.31 -11.89 -1.63
CA LEU A 235 -4.38 -12.86 -1.02
C LEU A 235 -4.40 -12.84 0.52
N THR A 236 -5.29 -12.06 1.16
CA THR A 236 -5.42 -12.07 2.62
C THR A 236 -5.71 -13.47 3.13
N THR A 237 -4.89 -13.95 4.08
CA THR A 237 -4.87 -15.35 4.53
C THR A 237 -4.93 -15.43 6.06
N GLU A 238 -5.86 -16.23 6.59
CA GLU A 238 -5.90 -16.56 8.02
C GLU A 238 -4.99 -17.75 8.32
N ASN A 239 -4.17 -17.62 9.34
CA ASN A 239 -3.50 -18.73 10.00
C ASN A 239 -4.06 -18.89 11.41
N LYS A 240 -5.12 -19.70 11.52
CA LYS A 240 -5.84 -19.93 12.78
C LYS A 240 -4.97 -20.60 13.85
N ASP A 241 -4.03 -21.45 13.44
CA ASP A 241 -3.13 -22.13 14.37
C ASP A 241 -2.19 -21.13 15.06
N GLN A 242 -1.86 -20.03 14.37
CA GLN A 242 -1.03 -18.95 14.89
C GLN A 242 -1.83 -17.76 15.42
N GLY A 243 -3.16 -17.75 15.23
CA GLY A 243 -4.00 -16.59 15.53
C GLY A 243 -3.59 -15.36 14.74
N SER A 244 -3.21 -15.52 13.46
CA SER A 244 -2.68 -14.43 12.63
C SER A 244 -3.46 -14.25 11.32
N ILE A 245 -3.53 -13.01 10.84
CA ILE A 245 -4.03 -12.64 9.50
C ILE A 245 -2.88 -12.02 8.72
N TYR A 246 -2.57 -12.62 7.58
CA TYR A 246 -1.57 -12.14 6.63
C TYR A 246 -2.26 -11.34 5.55
N GLN A 247 -2.03 -10.03 5.51
CA GLN A 247 -2.50 -9.13 4.46
C GLN A 247 -1.35 -8.89 3.49
N ILE A 248 -1.44 -9.47 2.29
CA ILE A 248 -0.37 -9.46 1.30
C ILE A 248 -0.84 -8.63 0.11
N TYR A 249 -0.85 -7.30 0.25
CA TYR A 249 -1.39 -6.38 -0.77
C TYR A 249 -0.44 -6.23 -1.95
N VAL A 250 -0.63 -7.10 -2.94
CA VAL A 250 0.17 -7.14 -4.17
C VAL A 250 -0.37 -6.13 -5.18
N MET A 251 0.55 -5.35 -5.76
CA MET A 251 0.27 -4.43 -6.85
C MET A 251 1.09 -4.85 -8.06
N LEU A 252 0.42 -5.04 -9.19
CA LEU A 252 1.03 -5.49 -10.44
C LEU A 252 1.18 -4.34 -11.41
N HIS A 253 2.19 -4.43 -12.27
CA HIS A 253 2.30 -3.61 -13.47
C HIS A 253 2.72 -4.49 -14.65
N LYS A 254 2.51 -3.99 -15.87
CA LYS A 254 3.07 -4.59 -17.08
C LYS A 254 4.08 -3.61 -17.66
N PRO A 255 5.40 -3.85 -17.52
CA PRO A 255 6.39 -3.01 -18.18
C PRO A 255 6.15 -2.98 -19.69
N GLN A 256 6.46 -1.86 -20.33
CA GLN A 256 6.23 -1.69 -21.77
C GLN A 256 6.90 -2.81 -22.58
N GLY A 257 6.11 -3.60 -23.31
CA GLY A 257 6.61 -4.69 -24.15
C GLY A 257 7.01 -5.96 -23.37
N ALA A 258 6.75 -6.01 -22.06
CA ALA A 258 6.91 -7.23 -21.28
C ALA A 258 5.82 -8.24 -21.65
N LYS A 259 6.17 -9.53 -21.55
CA LYS A 259 5.23 -10.61 -21.81
C LYS A 259 4.18 -10.74 -20.70
N ASP A 260 4.62 -10.68 -19.45
CA ASP A 260 3.83 -11.02 -18.27
C ASP A 260 3.76 -9.83 -17.30
N PHE A 261 2.75 -9.82 -16.43
CA PHE A 261 2.67 -8.87 -15.32
C PHE A 261 3.75 -9.19 -14.26
N GLU A 262 4.33 -8.13 -13.68
CA GLU A 262 5.33 -8.18 -12.60
C GLU A 262 4.76 -7.57 -11.32
N VAL A 263 5.24 -7.99 -10.15
CA VAL A 263 4.93 -7.32 -8.89
C VAL A 263 5.74 -6.03 -8.80
N VAL A 264 5.06 -4.89 -8.75
CA VAL A 264 5.71 -3.58 -8.66
C VAL A 264 5.79 -3.08 -7.22
N ARG A 265 4.78 -3.36 -6.40
CA ARG A 265 4.73 -2.99 -4.98
C ARG A 265 4.00 -4.06 -4.19
N ILE A 266 4.33 -4.15 -2.91
CA ILE A 266 3.68 -5.03 -1.96
C ILE A 266 3.57 -4.33 -0.61
N ASN A 267 2.37 -4.27 -0.06
CA ASN A 267 2.16 -3.83 1.32
C ASN A 267 1.80 -5.07 2.12
N GLY A 268 2.74 -5.51 2.96
CA GLY A 268 2.61 -6.70 3.77
C GLY A 268 2.37 -6.34 5.23
N GLN A 269 1.29 -6.84 5.81
CA GLN A 269 1.00 -6.71 7.23
C GLN A 269 0.62 -8.08 7.81
N ILE A 270 1.05 -8.33 9.05
CA ILE A 270 0.60 -9.47 9.84
C ILE A 270 -0.11 -8.88 11.07
N ALA A 271 -1.42 -9.14 11.16
CA ALA A 271 -2.24 -8.73 12.29
C ALA A 271 -2.59 -9.95 13.15
N GLY A 272 -2.85 -9.73 14.44
CA GLY A 272 -3.46 -10.76 15.29
C GLY A 272 -4.92 -10.98 14.91
N MET A 273 -5.42 -12.20 15.09
CA MET A 273 -6.85 -12.50 15.03
C MET A 273 -7.49 -12.10 16.36
N GLU A 274 -8.53 -11.28 16.31
CA GLU A 274 -9.39 -11.05 17.48
C GLU A 274 -10.21 -12.32 17.78
N GLU A 275 -10.30 -12.67 19.08
CA GLU A 275 -11.03 -13.84 19.59
C GLU A 275 -12.56 -13.73 19.46
#